data_AF-A0A931VHE8-F1
#
_entry.id   AF-A0A931VHE8-F1
#
_cell.length_a   1.000
_cell.length_b   1.000
_cell.length_c   1.000
_cell.angle_alpha   90.00
_cell.angle_beta   90.00
_cell.angle_gamma   90.00
#
_symmetry.space_group_name_H-M   'P 1'
#
loop_
_entity.id
_entity.type
_entity.pdbx_description
1 polymer ?
#
loop_
_entity_poly.entity_id
_entity_poly.type
_entity_poly.pdbx_seq_one_letter_code
_entity_poly.pdbx_strand_id
1 'polypeptide(L)'
;MKFKRSLILAVLILLSFAWSANAATISIIPVSKNVSAGDEFELDIKINTNNVSINAAGVTFGFSKDNLELLNFDKTGSVFNFWLEEPSFSNETGLLKFIGGAAKGISGSSIQILKLKFKAKQNGEAEINFSDITITAADGLGTNVFQKSESAMIFVGITPPSVLPPAALPEILPAVKQPEKIERAPVPAFNLPKAPELKVPLYPDPAKWYNVMSDVIALWDVPSDVIQFAALLDNKEDTAPTKPEKDLFNGKNFGVIKEGIWWIHVRFKNNIGLGETAHFKISLDTTPPAPFEIKIDQTASDNPTPEINYGTQDSLSGIYRYEIFVDNKEAAKPDASATSLKLPVQAPGNHIVLARAVDVAGNSIEDDLEFNILPLPKPAFDFITRRVYRPDAIFVSGKTLPLSFVHIRIYNLNGKEIAREKAGSDGFGNWKMVIDRTLETGKYKLTLQAEDVRGAISYETDPETIQIRPPVILSIGILNLGWFEIILLSIFALISGASAVAYFYILNKQKKGAYSIITIRDVEKFALLLENELKELETRVKDRSDRRVEIEFVVGKIKNIIARMKKYIPEEIKKLK
;
A
#
# COMPACT_ATOMS: atom_id res chain seq x y z
N MET A 1 -8.42 -30.99 2.39
CA MET A 1 -9.37 -30.25 1.53
C MET A 1 -9.70 -28.82 1.99
N LYS A 2 -9.38 -28.38 3.23
CA LYS A 2 -9.69 -27.02 3.72
C LYS A 2 -8.70 -25.93 3.27
N PHE A 3 -7.44 -26.26 2.98
CA PHE A 3 -6.42 -25.30 2.55
C PHE A 3 -6.60 -24.75 1.12
N LYS A 4 -7.17 -25.54 0.19
CA LYS A 4 -7.38 -25.09 -1.20
C LYS A 4 -8.52 -24.07 -1.35
N ARG A 5 -9.49 -24.07 -0.43
CA ARG A 5 -10.62 -23.10 -0.46
C ARG A 5 -10.23 -21.72 0.09
N SER A 6 -9.26 -21.64 1.01
CA SER A 6 -8.78 -20.36 1.56
C SER A 6 -7.88 -19.59 0.59
N LEU A 7 -7.11 -20.30 -0.25
CA LEU A 7 -6.24 -19.67 -1.26
C LEU A 7 -7.05 -19.06 -2.41
N ILE A 8 -8.15 -19.72 -2.82
CA ILE A 8 -9.04 -19.24 -3.88
C ILE A 8 -9.83 -18.00 -3.41
N LEU A 9 -10.19 -17.93 -2.13
CA LEU A 9 -10.89 -16.77 -1.56
C LEU A 9 -9.97 -15.55 -1.39
N ALA A 10 -8.67 -15.76 -1.10
CA ALA A 10 -7.68 -14.68 -1.04
C ALA A 10 -7.33 -14.13 -2.43
N VAL A 11 -7.31 -14.98 -3.46
CA VAL A 11 -7.09 -14.54 -4.86
C VAL A 11 -8.30 -13.79 -5.43
N LEU A 12 -9.53 -14.13 -5.02
CA LEU A 12 -10.74 -13.39 -5.43
C LEU A 12 -10.90 -12.03 -4.73
N ILE A 13 -10.36 -11.85 -3.52
CA ILE A 13 -10.34 -10.55 -2.83
C ILE A 13 -9.23 -9.63 -3.39
N LEU A 14 -8.15 -10.20 -3.94
CA LEU A 14 -7.12 -9.43 -4.67
C LEU A 14 -7.55 -9.02 -6.09
N LEU A 15 -8.60 -9.64 -6.65
CA LEU A 15 -9.17 -9.32 -7.98
C LEU A 15 -10.39 -8.38 -7.93
N SER A 16 -10.81 -7.93 -6.74
CA SER A 16 -11.96 -7.02 -6.57
C SER A 16 -11.57 -5.57 -6.26
N PHE A 17 -10.27 -5.25 -6.19
CA PHE A 17 -9.81 -3.88 -6.39
C PHE A 17 -9.71 -3.61 -7.90
N ALA A 18 -10.86 -3.54 -8.56
CA ALA A 18 -10.95 -2.69 -9.74
C ALA A 18 -10.72 -1.27 -9.21
N TRP A 19 -9.48 -0.79 -9.26
CA TRP A 19 -9.27 0.65 -9.26
C TRP A 19 -10.15 1.17 -10.37
N SER A 20 -11.15 1.99 -10.02
CA SER A 20 -11.81 2.83 -11.00
C SER A 20 -10.70 3.64 -11.65
N ALA A 21 -10.27 3.21 -12.84
CA ALA A 21 -9.41 4.03 -13.66
C ALA A 21 -10.29 5.21 -14.07
N ASN A 22 -10.18 6.31 -13.32
CA ASN A 22 -10.70 7.58 -13.79
C ASN A 22 -10.07 7.83 -15.15
N ALA A 23 -10.92 8.10 -16.13
CA ALA A 23 -10.49 8.13 -17.51
C ALA A 23 -11.03 9.39 -18.17
N ALA A 24 -10.16 9.99 -18.98
CA ALA A 24 -10.33 11.30 -19.57
C ALA A 24 -11.17 11.25 -20.84
N THR A 25 -11.96 12.30 -21.05
CA THR A 25 -12.78 12.50 -22.24
C THR A 25 -12.32 13.74 -22.99
N ILE A 26 -12.30 13.70 -24.32
CA ILE A 26 -12.07 14.89 -25.14
C ILE A 26 -13.34 15.23 -25.93
N SER A 27 -13.68 16.50 -26.02
CA SER A 27 -14.93 16.97 -26.61
C SER A 27 -14.71 18.20 -27.48
N ILE A 28 -15.54 18.34 -28.51
CA ILE A 28 -15.67 19.56 -29.30
C ILE A 28 -16.88 20.34 -28.79
N ILE A 29 -16.69 21.61 -28.41
CA ILE A 29 -17.75 22.44 -27.84
C ILE A 29 -18.00 23.66 -28.74
N PRO A 30 -19.26 23.97 -29.10
CA PRO A 30 -20.46 23.17 -28.87
C PRO A 30 -20.44 21.85 -29.67
N VAL A 31 -21.11 20.82 -29.12
CA VAL A 31 -21.27 19.50 -29.76
C VAL A 31 -22.23 19.53 -30.96
N SER A 32 -23.04 20.59 -31.08
CA SER A 32 -23.85 20.83 -32.27
C SER A 32 -24.00 22.32 -32.54
N LYS A 33 -24.07 22.71 -33.82
CA LYS A 33 -24.25 24.12 -34.19
C LYS A 33 -24.98 24.28 -35.52
N ASN A 34 -25.92 25.22 -35.56
CA ASN A 34 -26.59 25.64 -36.80
C ASN A 34 -25.92 26.89 -37.35
N VAL A 35 -25.55 26.86 -38.63
CA VAL A 35 -24.89 27.98 -39.32
C VAL A 35 -25.44 28.11 -40.74
N SER A 36 -25.35 29.30 -41.33
CA SER A 36 -25.65 29.52 -42.75
C SER A 36 -24.40 29.36 -43.60
N ALA A 37 -24.57 29.02 -44.88
CA ALA A 37 -23.43 29.01 -45.80
C ALA A 37 -22.80 30.41 -45.88
N GLY A 38 -21.47 30.47 -45.79
CA GLY A 38 -20.70 31.71 -45.71
C GLY A 38 -20.36 32.15 -44.28
N ASP A 39 -21.06 31.66 -43.26
CA ASP A 39 -20.82 32.03 -41.86
C ASP A 39 -19.46 31.55 -41.38
N GLU A 40 -18.81 32.38 -40.56
CA GLU A 40 -17.63 32.01 -39.77
C GLU A 40 -18.05 31.71 -38.33
N PHE A 41 -17.50 30.64 -37.75
CA PHE A 41 -17.84 30.22 -36.40
C PHE A 41 -16.66 29.56 -35.69
N GLU A 42 -16.68 29.63 -34.36
CA GLU A 42 -15.66 29.03 -33.50
C GLU A 42 -16.16 27.76 -32.82
N LEU A 43 -15.21 26.84 -32.58
CA LEU A 43 -15.34 25.61 -31.79
C LEU A 43 -14.13 25.47 -30.86
N ASP A 44 -14.35 24.94 -29.66
CA ASP A 44 -13.31 24.66 -28.67
C ASP A 44 -13.04 23.15 -28.57
N ILE A 45 -11.76 22.78 -28.58
CA ILE A 45 -11.31 21.45 -28.17
C ILE A 45 -11.00 21.51 -26.68
N LYS A 46 -11.74 20.72 -25.89
CA LYS A 46 -11.61 20.66 -24.43
C LYS A 46 -11.47 19.24 -23.93
N ILE A 47 -10.82 19.08 -22.78
CA ILE A 47 -10.66 17.79 -22.10
C ILE A 47 -11.39 17.84 -20.75
N ASN A 48 -12.10 16.77 -20.42
CA ASN A 48 -12.49 16.45 -19.06
C ASN A 48 -11.50 15.41 -18.54
N THR A 49 -10.71 15.76 -17.54
CA THR A 49 -9.67 14.85 -17.01
C THR A 49 -10.23 13.85 -15.99
N ASN A 50 -11.50 14.01 -15.58
CA ASN A 50 -12.17 13.18 -14.59
C ASN A 50 -11.37 13.10 -13.27
N ASN A 51 -10.83 14.24 -12.83
CA ASN A 51 -9.96 14.40 -11.65
C ASN A 51 -8.63 13.65 -11.72
N VAL A 52 -8.23 13.15 -12.89
CA VAL A 52 -6.85 12.69 -13.12
C VAL A 52 -6.01 13.90 -13.51
N SER A 53 -4.81 14.00 -12.95
CA SER A 53 -3.84 14.98 -13.41
C SER A 53 -3.21 14.51 -14.73
N ILE A 54 -3.28 15.35 -15.76
CA ILE A 54 -2.71 15.08 -17.09
C ILE A 54 -1.60 16.08 -17.41
N ASN A 55 -0.72 15.72 -18.33
CA ASN A 55 0.37 16.60 -18.78
C ASN A 55 0.57 16.63 -20.31
N ALA A 56 -0.05 15.75 -21.09
CA ALA A 56 0.03 15.83 -22.54
C ALA A 56 -1.18 15.23 -23.24
N ALA A 57 -1.43 15.69 -24.47
CA ALA A 57 -2.33 15.04 -25.38
C ALA A 57 -1.82 15.09 -26.82
N GLY A 58 -1.92 13.95 -27.51
CA GLY A 58 -1.78 13.83 -28.95
C GLY A 58 -3.16 13.64 -29.56
N VAL A 59 -3.53 14.47 -30.53
CA VAL A 59 -4.88 14.45 -31.11
C VAL A 59 -4.80 14.61 -32.62
N THR A 60 -5.51 13.75 -33.33
CA THR A 60 -5.89 13.95 -34.73
C THR A 60 -7.40 13.91 -34.85
N PHE A 61 -7.98 14.90 -35.51
CA PHE A 61 -9.41 14.92 -35.83
C PHE A 61 -9.64 15.29 -37.30
N GLY A 62 -10.74 14.77 -37.85
CA GLY A 62 -11.22 15.04 -39.18
C GLY A 62 -12.43 15.98 -39.19
N PHE A 63 -12.63 16.68 -40.31
CA PHE A 63 -13.80 17.51 -40.58
C PHE A 63 -14.27 17.34 -42.04
N SER A 64 -15.58 17.49 -42.29
CA SER A 64 -16.15 17.40 -43.63
C SER A 64 -15.72 18.56 -44.54
N LYS A 65 -14.64 18.36 -45.32
CA LYS A 65 -14.03 19.37 -46.22
C LYS A 65 -14.95 19.92 -47.33
N ASP A 66 -15.99 19.18 -47.69
CA ASP A 66 -16.96 19.61 -48.69
C ASP A 66 -17.87 20.73 -48.13
N ASN A 67 -18.20 20.62 -46.84
CA ASN A 67 -19.10 21.52 -46.13
C ASN A 67 -18.37 22.59 -45.31
N LEU A 68 -17.16 22.31 -44.83
CA LEU A 68 -16.41 23.17 -43.90
C LEU A 68 -15.01 23.46 -44.43
N GLU A 69 -14.52 24.65 -44.11
CA GLU A 69 -13.13 25.08 -44.28
C GLU A 69 -12.60 25.53 -42.94
N LEU A 70 -11.50 24.94 -42.48
CA LEU A 70 -10.79 25.42 -41.31
C LEU A 70 -9.93 26.61 -41.72
N LEU A 71 -10.20 27.78 -41.14
CA LEU A 71 -9.51 29.03 -41.47
C LEU A 71 -8.23 29.18 -40.64
N ASN A 72 -8.34 28.98 -39.33
CA ASN A 72 -7.20 29.03 -38.41
C ASN A 72 -7.50 28.26 -37.11
N PHE A 73 -6.47 28.17 -36.27
CA PHE A 73 -6.58 27.75 -34.88
C PHE A 73 -5.96 28.83 -33.98
N ASP A 74 -6.39 28.84 -32.72
CA ASP A 74 -5.87 29.74 -31.68
C ASP A 74 -5.56 28.94 -30.40
N LYS A 75 -4.40 29.22 -29.81
CA LYS A 75 -3.89 28.59 -28.59
C LYS A 75 -4.14 29.44 -27.35
N THR A 76 -4.75 30.61 -27.50
CA THR A 76 -5.01 31.53 -26.39
C THR A 76 -5.93 30.87 -25.35
N GLY A 77 -5.42 30.74 -24.12
CA GLY A 77 -6.09 30.06 -23.02
C GLY A 77 -5.88 28.54 -22.99
N SER A 78 -5.03 27.98 -23.86
CA SER A 78 -4.64 26.57 -23.79
C SER A 78 -3.90 26.28 -22.49
N VAL A 79 -4.20 25.15 -21.86
CA VAL A 79 -3.43 24.63 -20.72
C VAL A 79 -2.07 24.07 -21.16
N PHE A 80 -1.87 23.80 -22.46
CA PHE A 80 -0.59 23.35 -22.98
C PHE A 80 0.35 24.54 -23.23
N ASN A 81 1.50 24.51 -22.55
CA ASN A 81 2.51 25.55 -22.61
C ASN A 81 3.70 25.19 -23.52
N PHE A 82 3.71 23.98 -24.10
CA PHE A 82 4.62 23.60 -25.19
C PHE A 82 3.95 22.61 -26.17
N TRP A 83 4.51 22.49 -27.37
CA TRP A 83 4.01 21.63 -28.44
C TRP A 83 5.17 20.79 -28.99
N LEU A 84 5.07 19.47 -28.86
CA LEU A 84 6.03 18.53 -29.47
C LEU A 84 5.76 18.42 -30.98
N GLU A 85 4.48 18.46 -31.36
CA GLU A 85 4.04 18.64 -32.74
C GLU A 85 3.06 19.82 -32.78
N GLU A 86 3.46 20.87 -33.49
CA GLU A 86 2.68 22.07 -33.69
C GLU A 86 1.32 21.77 -34.35
N PRO A 87 0.21 22.41 -33.93
CA PRO A 87 -1.07 22.25 -34.59
C PRO A 87 -0.95 22.59 -36.07
N SER A 88 -1.37 21.64 -36.91
CA SER A 88 -1.35 21.79 -38.36
C SER A 88 -2.60 21.18 -38.96
N PHE A 89 -3.12 21.78 -40.02
CA PHE A 89 -4.32 21.32 -40.70
C PHE A 89 -4.18 21.34 -42.21
N SER A 90 -5.01 20.56 -42.90
CA SER A 90 -5.16 20.60 -44.35
C SER A 90 -6.64 20.56 -44.74
N ASN A 91 -7.08 21.58 -45.47
CA ASN A 91 -8.43 21.61 -46.05
C ASN A 91 -8.59 20.65 -47.24
N GLU A 92 -7.49 20.14 -47.81
CA GLU A 92 -7.54 19.13 -48.88
C GLU A 92 -7.86 17.73 -48.33
N THR A 93 -7.27 17.38 -47.18
CA THR A 93 -7.51 16.10 -46.51
C THR A 93 -8.62 16.16 -45.47
N GLY A 94 -8.97 17.36 -44.99
CA GLY A 94 -9.95 17.56 -43.92
C GLY A 94 -9.45 17.11 -42.56
N LEU A 95 -8.14 17.26 -42.27
CA LEU A 95 -7.52 16.81 -41.03
C LEU A 95 -6.84 17.96 -40.29
N LEU A 96 -6.88 17.92 -38.95
CA LEU A 96 -6.00 18.67 -38.07
C LEU A 96 -5.33 17.70 -37.08
N LYS A 97 -4.06 17.94 -36.78
CA LYS A 97 -3.30 17.16 -35.79
C LYS A 97 -2.39 18.03 -34.94
N PHE A 98 -2.10 17.57 -33.73
CA PHE A 98 -1.12 18.17 -32.82
C PHE A 98 -0.66 17.18 -31.75
N ILE A 99 0.48 17.50 -31.11
CA ILE A 99 0.91 16.90 -29.84
C ILE A 99 1.32 18.05 -28.91
N GLY A 100 0.50 18.30 -27.89
CA GLY A 100 0.70 19.38 -26.91
C GLY A 100 0.99 18.83 -25.52
N GLY A 101 1.66 19.65 -24.69
CA GLY A 101 1.96 19.29 -23.31
C GLY A 101 1.99 20.48 -22.36
N ALA A 102 1.86 20.17 -21.07
CA ALA A 102 1.98 21.06 -19.94
C ALA A 102 3.15 20.60 -19.07
N ALA A 103 4.01 21.55 -18.67
CA ALA A 103 5.15 21.26 -17.80
C ALA A 103 4.74 20.79 -16.39
N LYS A 104 3.50 21.06 -16.02
CA LYS A 104 2.89 20.80 -14.70
C LYS A 104 1.63 19.97 -14.91
N GLY A 105 1.32 19.12 -13.94
CA GLY A 105 0.10 18.32 -13.99
C GLY A 105 -1.14 19.19 -13.79
N ILE A 106 -2.19 18.92 -14.57
CA ILE A 106 -3.41 19.73 -14.60
C ILE A 106 -4.64 18.83 -14.56
N SER A 107 -5.68 19.23 -13.83
CA SER A 107 -6.97 18.55 -13.83
C SER A 107 -8.15 19.52 -13.88
N GLY A 108 -9.27 19.07 -14.44
CA GLY A 108 -10.50 19.86 -14.55
C GLY A 108 -11.52 19.20 -15.48
N SER A 109 -12.80 19.61 -15.38
CA SER A 109 -13.89 18.97 -16.13
C SER A 109 -14.06 19.50 -17.56
N SER A 110 -13.39 20.60 -17.92
CA SER A 110 -13.53 21.25 -19.23
C SER A 110 -12.33 22.14 -19.55
N ILE A 111 -11.12 21.61 -19.41
CA ILE A 111 -9.88 22.38 -19.64
C ILE A 111 -9.69 22.67 -21.14
N GLN A 112 -9.29 23.89 -21.46
CA GLN A 112 -9.12 24.37 -22.84
C GLN A 112 -7.83 23.84 -23.47
N ILE A 113 -7.92 23.25 -24.68
CA ILE A 113 -6.76 22.75 -25.42
C ILE A 113 -6.46 23.61 -26.66
N LEU A 114 -7.46 23.80 -27.54
CA LEU A 114 -7.27 24.49 -28.82
C LEU A 114 -8.59 25.11 -29.27
N LYS A 115 -8.56 26.30 -29.86
CA LYS A 115 -9.72 26.94 -30.48
C LYS A 115 -9.61 26.84 -31.99
N LEU A 116 -10.72 26.63 -32.66
CA LEU A 116 -10.79 26.42 -34.11
C LEU A 116 -11.78 27.39 -34.72
N LYS A 117 -11.38 28.06 -35.80
CA LYS A 117 -12.27 28.95 -36.55
C LYS A 117 -12.58 28.35 -37.92
N PHE A 118 -13.83 27.99 -38.13
CA PHE A 118 -14.33 27.42 -39.37
C PHE A 118 -15.12 28.43 -40.18
N LYS A 119 -15.22 28.15 -41.48
CA LYS A 119 -16.17 28.75 -42.41
C LYS A 119 -17.06 27.69 -43.01
N ALA A 120 -18.37 27.94 -43.01
CA ALA A 120 -19.35 27.08 -43.66
C ALA A 120 -19.35 27.33 -45.18
N LYS A 121 -19.18 26.28 -45.98
CA LYS A 121 -19.09 26.35 -47.45
C LYS A 121 -20.38 25.94 -48.15
N GLN A 122 -20.86 24.73 -47.86
CA GLN A 122 -21.99 24.11 -48.57
C GLN A 122 -23.04 23.58 -47.61
N ASN A 123 -24.29 23.71 -47.99
CA ASN A 123 -25.42 23.19 -47.23
C ASN A 123 -25.30 21.68 -47.01
N GLY A 124 -25.64 21.21 -45.81
CA GLY A 124 -25.56 19.81 -45.44
C GLY A 124 -25.19 19.61 -43.97
N GLU A 125 -25.07 18.35 -43.60
CA GLU A 125 -24.55 17.93 -42.30
C GLU A 125 -23.03 17.75 -42.42
N ALA A 126 -22.27 18.35 -41.50
CA ALA A 126 -20.83 18.25 -41.44
C ALA A 126 -20.39 17.73 -40.07
N GLU A 127 -19.75 16.56 -40.07
CA GLU A 127 -19.22 15.95 -38.86
C GLU A 127 -17.78 16.40 -38.63
N ILE A 128 -17.44 16.62 -37.37
CA ILE A 128 -16.06 16.78 -36.90
C ILE A 128 -15.80 15.71 -35.86
N ASN A 129 -14.91 14.77 -36.17
CA ASN A 129 -14.71 13.56 -35.39
C ASN A 129 -13.23 13.30 -35.07
N PHE A 130 -12.97 12.67 -33.95
CA PHE A 130 -11.61 12.30 -33.57
C PHE A 130 -11.22 10.95 -34.19
N SER A 131 -10.02 10.87 -34.75
CA SER A 131 -9.50 9.65 -35.39
C SER A 131 -8.38 8.99 -34.61
N ASP A 132 -7.56 9.77 -33.90
CA ASP A 132 -6.48 9.27 -33.04
C ASP A 132 -6.31 10.17 -31.82
N ILE A 133 -6.28 9.58 -30.62
CA ILE A 133 -6.21 10.31 -29.36
C ILE A 133 -5.33 9.55 -28.37
N THR A 134 -4.40 10.29 -27.76
CA THR A 134 -3.67 9.87 -26.56
C THR A 134 -3.75 11.00 -25.54
N ILE A 135 -4.08 10.69 -24.29
CA ILE A 135 -4.03 11.65 -23.17
C ILE A 135 -3.20 10.99 -22.07
N THR A 136 -2.12 11.61 -21.61
CA THR A 136 -1.21 11.00 -20.63
C THR A 136 -1.39 11.58 -19.24
N ALA A 137 -1.33 10.72 -18.23
CA ALA A 137 -1.26 11.12 -16.84
C ALA A 137 0.07 11.83 -16.53
N ALA A 138 0.04 12.77 -15.59
CA ALA A 138 1.22 13.46 -15.06
C ALA A 138 1.98 12.58 -14.04
N ASP A 139 2.30 11.33 -14.42
CA ASP A 139 2.90 10.32 -13.52
C ASP A 139 4.37 10.00 -13.83
N GLY A 140 4.95 10.67 -14.85
CA GLY A 140 6.31 10.41 -15.33
C GLY A 140 6.49 9.10 -16.09
N LEU A 141 5.45 8.28 -16.21
CA LEU A 141 5.47 6.99 -16.91
C LEU A 141 4.79 7.06 -18.29
N GLY A 142 4.00 8.12 -18.54
CA GLY A 142 3.28 8.29 -19.81
C GLY A 142 2.03 7.42 -19.89
N THR A 143 1.39 7.12 -18.76
CA THR A 143 0.19 6.28 -18.71
C THR A 143 -0.94 6.92 -19.51
N ASN A 144 -1.46 6.20 -20.51
CA ASN A 144 -2.61 6.66 -21.29
C ASN A 144 -3.90 6.54 -20.47
N VAL A 145 -4.61 7.65 -20.31
CA VAL A 145 -5.86 7.77 -19.56
C VAL A 145 -7.05 8.15 -20.44
N PHE A 146 -6.90 8.19 -21.77
CA PHE A 146 -8.01 8.43 -22.69
C PHE A 146 -9.08 7.33 -22.62
N GLN A 147 -10.35 7.72 -22.59
CA GLN A 147 -11.49 6.80 -22.58
C GLN A 147 -12.42 6.92 -23.78
N LYS A 148 -12.93 8.14 -24.01
CA LYS A 148 -13.98 8.41 -24.98
C LYS A 148 -13.82 9.80 -25.56
N SER A 149 -14.39 10.01 -26.73
CA SER A 149 -14.44 11.30 -27.40
C SER A 149 -15.89 11.68 -27.74
N GLU A 150 -16.15 12.98 -27.77
CA GLU A 150 -17.45 13.55 -28.13
C GLU A 150 -17.26 14.44 -29.36
N SER A 151 -17.67 13.91 -30.52
CA SER A 151 -17.65 14.59 -31.82
C SER A 151 -18.65 15.77 -31.89
N ALA A 152 -18.48 16.66 -32.87
CA ALA A 152 -19.42 17.73 -33.14
C ALA A 152 -20.15 17.56 -34.49
N MET A 153 -21.42 17.97 -34.51
CA MET A 153 -22.27 18.00 -35.72
C MET A 153 -22.64 19.43 -36.09
N ILE A 154 -22.25 19.87 -37.28
CA ILE A 154 -22.56 21.20 -37.81
C ILE A 154 -23.62 21.09 -38.90
N PHE A 155 -24.71 21.81 -38.76
CA PHE A 155 -25.80 21.87 -39.73
C PHE A 155 -25.68 23.17 -40.53
N VAL A 156 -25.31 23.06 -41.80
CA VAL A 156 -25.13 24.21 -42.69
C VAL A 156 -26.38 24.41 -43.54
N GLY A 157 -27.08 25.52 -43.34
CA GLY A 157 -28.25 25.91 -44.16
C GLY A 157 -29.43 24.93 -44.11
N ILE A 158 -29.43 24.00 -43.14
CA ILE A 158 -30.49 23.02 -42.90
C ILE A 158 -30.90 23.06 -41.44
N THR A 159 -32.16 22.73 -41.15
CA THR A 159 -32.62 22.52 -39.78
C THR A 159 -32.20 21.13 -39.32
N PRO A 160 -31.69 20.97 -38.08
CA PRO A 160 -31.46 19.65 -37.50
C PRO A 160 -32.74 18.81 -37.60
N PRO A 161 -32.64 17.50 -37.84
CA PRO A 161 -33.81 16.63 -37.82
C PRO A 161 -34.53 16.76 -36.47
N SER A 162 -35.83 17.06 -36.49
CA SER A 162 -36.66 17.31 -35.29
C SER A 162 -36.79 16.08 -34.37
N VAL A 163 -36.30 14.92 -34.82
CA VAL A 163 -36.10 13.69 -34.07
C VAL A 163 -34.89 13.03 -34.73
N LEU A 164 -33.76 12.89 -34.03
CA LEU A 164 -32.74 11.94 -34.46
C LEU A 164 -33.43 10.56 -34.51
N PRO A 165 -33.47 9.84 -35.65
CA PRO A 165 -33.76 8.41 -35.60
C PRO A 165 -32.82 7.80 -34.56
N PRO A 166 -33.27 6.90 -33.68
CA PRO A 166 -32.37 6.28 -32.72
C PRO A 166 -31.29 5.53 -33.50
N ALA A 167 -30.15 6.18 -33.70
CA ALA A 167 -28.92 5.49 -33.98
C ALA A 167 -28.76 4.49 -32.84
N ALA A 168 -28.46 3.24 -33.17
CA ALA A 168 -28.09 2.23 -32.20
C ALA A 168 -26.78 2.66 -31.53
N LEU A 169 -26.89 3.60 -30.60
CA LEU A 169 -25.86 4.07 -29.71
C LEU A 169 -26.21 3.51 -28.33
N PRO A 170 -25.32 2.77 -27.67
CA PRO A 170 -25.60 2.23 -26.34
C PRO A 170 -26.03 3.37 -25.40
N GLU A 171 -27.15 3.16 -24.71
CA GLU A 171 -27.73 4.07 -23.71
C GLU A 171 -26.73 4.39 -22.59
N ILE A 172 -25.95 5.47 -22.73
CA ILE A 172 -25.17 6.00 -21.61
C ILE A 172 -25.05 7.52 -21.74
N LEU A 173 -26.12 8.23 -21.37
CA LEU A 173 -26.18 9.58 -20.77
C LEU A 173 -27.68 9.99 -20.81
N PRO A 174 -28.25 10.60 -19.75
CA PRO A 174 -29.61 11.13 -19.84
C PRO A 174 -29.64 12.18 -20.95
N ALA A 175 -30.48 11.98 -21.96
CA ALA A 175 -30.65 12.95 -23.04
C ALA A 175 -30.97 14.32 -22.43
N VAL A 176 -30.16 15.32 -22.78
CA VAL A 176 -30.37 16.69 -22.30
C VAL A 176 -31.74 17.15 -22.81
N LYS A 177 -32.69 17.38 -21.90
CA LYS A 177 -34.07 17.78 -22.26
C LYS A 177 -34.05 19.16 -22.94
N GLN A 178 -34.35 19.18 -24.23
CA GLN A 178 -34.51 20.41 -25.00
C GLN A 178 -35.84 21.09 -24.66
N PRO A 179 -35.94 22.42 -24.77
CA PRO A 179 -37.21 23.13 -24.63
C PRO A 179 -38.26 22.65 -25.64
N GLU A 180 -39.46 22.36 -25.16
CA GLU A 180 -40.60 21.93 -25.96
C GLU A 180 -41.58 23.08 -26.17
N LYS A 181 -42.07 23.21 -27.41
CA LYS A 181 -43.08 24.21 -27.76
C LYS A 181 -44.41 23.83 -27.12
N ILE A 182 -45.07 24.80 -26.50
CA ILE A 182 -46.39 24.63 -25.89
C ILE A 182 -47.44 25.20 -26.84
N GLU A 183 -48.32 24.33 -27.33
CA GLU A 183 -49.47 24.70 -28.15
C GLU A 183 -50.77 24.44 -27.38
N ARG A 184 -51.38 25.52 -26.85
CA ARG A 184 -52.68 25.46 -26.17
C ARG A 184 -53.41 26.81 -26.21
N ALA A 185 -54.72 26.79 -26.00
CA ALA A 185 -55.50 28.01 -25.78
C ALA A 185 -55.20 28.59 -24.38
N PRO A 186 -54.99 29.91 -24.25
CA PRO A 186 -54.65 30.51 -22.97
C PRO A 186 -55.88 30.70 -22.07
N VAL A 187 -55.72 30.44 -20.77
CA VAL A 187 -56.74 30.72 -19.77
C VAL A 187 -56.65 32.19 -19.33
N PRO A 188 -57.73 32.99 -19.36
CA PRO A 188 -57.67 34.39 -18.92
C PRO A 188 -57.23 34.53 -17.46
N ALA A 189 -56.28 35.43 -17.20
CA ALA A 189 -55.83 35.76 -15.85
C ALA A 189 -56.52 37.02 -15.31
N PHE A 190 -56.53 37.13 -13.98
CA PHE A 190 -56.97 38.32 -13.23
C PHE A 190 -55.82 39.07 -12.56
N ASN A 191 -54.63 38.48 -12.49
CA ASN A 191 -53.42 39.09 -11.92
C ASN A 191 -52.23 38.92 -12.86
N LEU A 192 -51.19 39.73 -12.68
CA LEU A 192 -49.92 39.52 -13.37
C LEU A 192 -49.32 38.14 -13.02
N PRO A 193 -48.59 37.49 -13.93
CA PRO A 193 -47.92 36.23 -13.64
C PRO A 193 -46.89 36.37 -12.52
N LYS A 194 -46.72 35.30 -11.73
CA LYS A 194 -45.58 35.17 -10.81
C LYS A 194 -44.28 34.89 -11.58
N ALA A 195 -43.14 35.15 -10.95
CA ALA A 195 -41.84 34.76 -11.49
C ALA A 195 -41.77 33.22 -11.68
N PRO A 196 -41.21 32.72 -12.80
CA PRO A 196 -40.99 31.29 -12.99
C PRO A 196 -39.98 30.71 -12.00
N GLU A 197 -40.17 29.46 -11.62
CA GLU A 197 -39.12 28.68 -10.97
C GLU A 197 -38.19 28.11 -12.05
N LEU A 198 -36.92 28.52 -12.03
CA LEU A 198 -35.93 28.15 -13.04
C LEU A 198 -35.18 26.88 -12.63
N LYS A 199 -35.11 25.92 -13.54
CA LYS A 199 -34.30 24.70 -13.42
C LYS A 199 -33.22 24.74 -14.50
N VAL A 200 -31.95 24.75 -14.09
CA VAL A 200 -30.79 24.73 -15.00
C VAL A 200 -30.03 23.43 -14.76
N PRO A 201 -30.33 22.32 -15.47
CA PRO A 201 -29.87 20.99 -15.10
C PRO A 201 -28.34 20.81 -15.03
N LEU A 202 -27.59 21.50 -15.89
CA LEU A 202 -26.13 21.47 -15.89
C LEU A 202 -25.52 22.30 -14.76
N TYR A 203 -26.24 23.33 -14.31
CA TYR A 203 -25.83 24.28 -13.27
C TYR A 203 -26.91 24.41 -12.19
N PRO A 204 -27.25 23.32 -11.47
CA PRO A 204 -28.45 23.26 -10.65
C PRO A 204 -28.42 24.13 -9.39
N ASP A 205 -27.24 24.58 -8.94
CA ASP A 205 -27.02 25.31 -7.70
C ASP A 205 -26.36 26.67 -8.01
N PRO A 206 -27.10 27.79 -7.87
CA PRO A 206 -26.58 29.13 -8.19
C PRO A 206 -25.48 29.62 -7.24
N ALA A 207 -25.24 28.93 -6.11
CA ALA A 207 -24.17 29.26 -5.18
C ALA A 207 -22.82 28.61 -5.54
N LYS A 208 -22.79 27.66 -6.49
CA LYS A 208 -21.58 26.93 -6.87
C LYS A 208 -20.88 27.52 -8.09
N TRP A 209 -19.56 27.39 -8.09
CA TRP A 209 -18.76 27.50 -9.29
C TRP A 209 -18.72 26.17 -10.02
N TYR A 210 -18.75 26.23 -11.35
CA TYR A 210 -18.73 25.07 -12.22
C TYR A 210 -17.56 25.13 -13.18
N ASN A 211 -16.88 24.00 -13.35
CA ASN A 211 -15.79 23.84 -14.30
C ASN A 211 -16.16 23.02 -15.54
N VAL A 212 -17.45 22.97 -15.86
CA VAL A 212 -17.97 22.27 -17.05
C VAL A 212 -18.65 23.27 -17.99
N MET A 213 -18.27 23.24 -19.27
CA MET A 213 -18.80 24.14 -20.29
C MET A 213 -19.63 23.35 -21.31
N SER A 214 -20.90 23.71 -21.45
CA SER A 214 -21.80 23.18 -22.50
C SER A 214 -22.97 24.16 -22.70
N ASP A 215 -23.97 23.76 -23.48
CA ASP A 215 -25.18 24.55 -23.70
C ASP A 215 -25.90 24.84 -22.39
N VAL A 216 -26.20 26.13 -22.16
CA VAL A 216 -26.99 26.58 -21.02
C VAL A 216 -28.48 26.45 -21.36
N ILE A 217 -29.13 25.45 -20.78
CA ILE A 217 -30.57 25.22 -20.94
C ILE A 217 -31.27 25.53 -19.62
N ALA A 218 -32.17 26.51 -19.66
CA ALA A 218 -33.08 26.83 -18.57
C ALA A 218 -34.47 26.28 -18.88
N LEU A 219 -35.04 25.56 -17.92
CA LEU A 219 -36.37 24.97 -17.99
C LEU A 219 -37.27 25.57 -16.91
N TRP A 220 -38.56 25.63 -17.18
CA TRP A 220 -39.57 26.13 -16.25
C TRP A 220 -40.94 25.51 -16.53
N ASP A 221 -41.75 25.41 -15.49
CA ASP A 221 -43.14 25.00 -15.62
C ASP A 221 -43.99 26.21 -16.06
N VAL A 222 -44.83 26.04 -17.08
CA VAL A 222 -45.60 27.14 -17.68
C VAL A 222 -47.06 27.10 -17.21
N PRO A 223 -47.52 28.06 -16.38
CA PRO A 223 -48.91 28.16 -15.93
C PRO A 223 -49.91 28.34 -17.08
N SER A 224 -51.15 27.88 -16.90
CA SER A 224 -52.18 27.85 -17.97
C SER A 224 -52.57 29.23 -18.51
N ASP A 225 -52.33 30.30 -17.74
CA ASP A 225 -52.63 31.67 -18.10
C ASP A 225 -51.50 32.41 -18.83
N VAL A 226 -50.30 31.82 -18.87
CA VAL A 226 -49.15 32.38 -19.57
C VAL A 226 -49.28 32.18 -21.08
N ILE A 227 -49.09 33.26 -21.82
CA ILE A 227 -49.21 33.30 -23.29
C ILE A 227 -47.86 33.46 -23.99
N GLN A 228 -46.91 34.13 -23.34
CA GLN A 228 -45.55 34.36 -23.85
C GLN A 228 -44.59 34.46 -22.66
N PHE A 229 -43.29 34.41 -22.94
CA PHE A 229 -42.25 34.68 -21.95
C PHE A 229 -41.20 35.61 -22.56
N ALA A 230 -40.51 36.38 -21.74
CA ALA A 230 -39.33 37.15 -22.13
C ALA A 230 -38.14 36.57 -21.36
N ALA A 231 -37.06 36.21 -22.07
CA ALA A 231 -35.89 35.60 -21.46
C ALA A 231 -34.58 36.16 -22.02
N LEU A 232 -33.65 36.48 -21.13
CA LEU A 232 -32.35 37.06 -21.47
C LEU A 232 -31.26 36.44 -20.59
N LEU A 233 -30.08 36.27 -21.15
CA LEU A 233 -28.86 35.92 -20.43
C LEU A 233 -27.88 37.06 -20.59
N ASP A 234 -27.42 37.63 -19.47
CA ASP A 234 -26.40 38.68 -19.46
C ASP A 234 -25.56 38.63 -18.16
N ASN A 235 -24.74 39.65 -17.92
CA ASN A 235 -23.85 39.75 -16.77
C ASN A 235 -24.34 40.77 -15.71
N LYS A 236 -25.63 41.07 -15.69
CA LYS A 236 -26.24 42.04 -14.77
C LYS A 236 -27.28 41.36 -13.90
N GLU A 237 -27.09 41.44 -12.59
CA GLU A 237 -27.94 40.75 -11.61
C GLU A 237 -29.43 41.11 -11.73
N ASP A 238 -29.76 42.36 -12.05
CA ASP A 238 -31.12 42.89 -11.96
C ASP A 238 -31.80 43.13 -13.33
N THR A 239 -31.30 42.54 -14.41
CA THR A 239 -31.92 42.79 -15.73
C THR A 239 -33.35 42.25 -15.79
N ALA A 240 -34.29 43.10 -16.23
CA ALA A 240 -35.67 42.73 -16.49
C ALA A 240 -35.94 42.66 -18.00
N PRO A 241 -36.10 41.48 -18.61
CA PRO A 241 -36.33 41.36 -20.04
C PRO A 241 -37.70 41.94 -20.43
N THR A 242 -37.74 42.70 -21.53
CA THR A 242 -38.96 43.42 -21.97
C THR A 242 -39.51 42.92 -23.30
N LYS A 243 -38.74 42.12 -24.05
CA LYS A 243 -39.11 41.60 -25.37
C LYS A 243 -39.56 40.14 -25.25
N PRO A 244 -40.87 39.83 -25.36
CA PRO A 244 -41.34 38.46 -25.30
C PRO A 244 -40.96 37.69 -26.58
N GLU A 245 -40.70 36.40 -26.42
CA GLU A 245 -40.53 35.46 -27.52
C GLU A 245 -41.82 35.29 -28.31
N LYS A 246 -41.68 34.98 -29.61
CA LYS A 246 -42.82 34.80 -30.50
C LYS A 246 -43.65 33.57 -30.14
N ASP A 247 -42.98 32.47 -29.83
CA ASP A 247 -43.56 31.17 -29.51
C ASP A 247 -43.39 30.87 -28.02
N LEU A 248 -44.33 30.11 -27.45
CA LEU A 248 -44.31 29.71 -26.04
C LEU A 248 -43.58 28.36 -25.89
N PHE A 249 -42.62 28.30 -24.97
CA PHE A 249 -41.84 27.10 -24.65
C PHE A 249 -41.77 26.89 -23.13
N ASN A 250 -41.51 25.65 -22.71
CA ASN A 250 -41.20 25.29 -21.31
C ASN A 250 -39.73 25.52 -20.92
N GLY A 251 -38.99 26.31 -21.71
CA GLY A 251 -37.59 26.59 -21.49
C GLY A 251 -36.97 27.41 -22.59
N LYS A 252 -35.67 27.69 -22.48
CA LYS A 252 -34.84 28.31 -23.52
C LYS A 252 -33.41 27.74 -23.45
N ASN A 253 -32.86 27.42 -24.62
CA ASN A 253 -31.45 27.15 -24.79
C ASN A 253 -30.74 28.48 -25.11
N PHE A 254 -29.82 28.90 -24.25
CA PHE A 254 -29.00 30.11 -24.43
C PHE A 254 -27.68 29.84 -25.14
N GLY A 255 -27.41 28.58 -25.51
CA GLY A 255 -26.15 28.13 -26.09
C GLY A 255 -25.01 28.09 -25.09
N VAL A 256 -23.80 27.87 -25.58
CA VAL A 256 -22.57 27.93 -24.78
C VAL A 256 -22.24 29.37 -24.42
N ILE A 257 -21.90 29.58 -23.15
CA ILE A 257 -21.46 30.88 -22.62
C ILE A 257 -19.97 30.82 -22.24
N LYS A 258 -19.33 32.00 -22.20
CA LYS A 258 -17.94 32.12 -21.74
C LYS A 258 -17.87 31.98 -20.22
N GLU A 259 -16.66 31.76 -19.70
CA GLU A 259 -16.38 31.83 -18.26
C GLU A 259 -16.78 33.18 -17.66
N GLY A 260 -17.01 33.19 -16.35
CA GLY A 260 -17.44 34.36 -15.58
C GLY A 260 -18.79 34.16 -14.91
N ILE A 261 -19.37 35.28 -14.47
CA ILE A 261 -20.66 35.31 -13.78
C ILE A 261 -21.73 35.77 -14.76
N TRP A 262 -22.76 34.94 -14.90
CA TRP A 262 -23.90 35.17 -15.79
C TRP A 262 -25.20 35.03 -15.02
N TRP A 263 -26.23 35.72 -15.50
CA TRP A 263 -27.56 35.69 -14.95
C TRP A 263 -28.57 35.37 -16.04
N ILE A 264 -29.41 34.37 -15.77
CA ILE A 264 -30.60 34.08 -16.57
C ILE A 264 -31.76 34.86 -15.96
N HIS A 265 -32.44 35.63 -16.80
CA HIS A 265 -33.63 36.38 -16.44
C HIS A 265 -34.81 35.87 -17.22
N VAL A 266 -35.91 35.52 -16.55
CA VAL A 266 -37.14 35.07 -17.22
C VAL A 266 -38.36 35.73 -16.60
N ARG A 267 -39.25 36.23 -17.46
CA ARG A 267 -40.56 36.77 -17.09
C ARG A 267 -41.64 36.10 -17.90
N PHE A 268 -42.76 35.79 -17.25
CA PHE A 268 -43.96 35.39 -17.95
C PHE A 268 -44.81 36.58 -18.33
N LYS A 269 -45.58 36.43 -19.42
CA LYS A 269 -46.58 37.39 -19.89
C LYS A 269 -47.91 36.67 -20.04
N ASN A 270 -48.98 37.28 -19.55
CA ASN A 270 -50.37 36.85 -19.78
C ASN A 270 -51.18 37.97 -20.47
N ASN A 271 -52.52 37.87 -20.44
CA ASN A 271 -53.44 38.87 -21.01
C ASN A 271 -53.40 40.24 -20.30
N ILE A 272 -52.85 40.33 -19.09
CA ILE A 272 -52.72 41.60 -18.34
C ILE A 272 -51.38 42.27 -18.65
N GLY A 273 -50.29 41.50 -18.68
CA GLY A 273 -48.96 42.04 -18.94
C GLY A 273 -47.83 41.13 -18.54
N LEU A 274 -46.62 41.70 -18.47
CA LEU A 274 -45.40 41.03 -17.99
C LEU A 274 -45.38 41.01 -16.45
N GLY A 275 -45.18 39.82 -15.89
CA GLY A 275 -45.10 39.58 -14.46
C GLY A 275 -43.74 39.90 -13.84
N GLU A 276 -43.49 39.32 -12.67
CA GLU A 276 -42.21 39.40 -11.96
C GLU A 276 -41.08 38.67 -12.72
N THR A 277 -39.84 39.04 -12.44
CA THR A 277 -38.63 38.45 -13.04
C THR A 277 -38.01 37.41 -12.12
N ALA A 278 -37.76 36.22 -12.64
CA ALA A 278 -36.88 35.24 -12.00
C ALA A 278 -35.44 35.50 -12.44
N HIS A 279 -34.51 35.41 -11.48
CA HIS A 279 -33.08 35.59 -11.68
C HIS A 279 -32.36 34.31 -11.24
N PHE A 280 -31.49 33.77 -12.09
CA PHE A 280 -30.70 32.58 -11.76
C PHE A 280 -29.23 32.82 -12.12
N LYS A 281 -28.35 32.74 -11.11
CA LYS A 281 -26.91 32.95 -11.26
C LYS A 281 -26.22 31.68 -11.77
N ILE A 282 -25.30 31.85 -12.71
CA ILE A 282 -24.35 30.83 -13.15
C ILE A 282 -22.95 31.39 -12.97
N SER A 283 -22.09 30.64 -12.29
CA SER A 283 -20.68 30.95 -12.08
C SER A 283 -19.82 29.89 -12.76
N LEU A 284 -19.09 30.27 -13.82
CA LEU A 284 -18.27 29.36 -14.61
C LEU A 284 -16.79 29.71 -14.54
N ASP A 285 -15.99 28.69 -14.29
CA ASP A 285 -14.53 28.77 -14.28
C ASP A 285 -13.95 27.40 -14.70
N THR A 286 -13.44 27.33 -15.93
CA THR A 286 -12.83 26.13 -16.52
C THR A 286 -11.31 26.23 -16.62
N THR A 287 -10.74 27.30 -16.06
CA THR A 287 -9.32 27.61 -16.15
C THR A 287 -8.64 27.17 -14.85
N PRO A 288 -7.64 26.30 -14.91
CA PRO A 288 -6.87 25.94 -13.71
C PRO A 288 -6.16 27.16 -13.10
N PRO A 289 -5.82 27.11 -11.80
CA PRO A 289 -5.00 28.15 -11.18
C PRO A 289 -3.69 28.40 -11.95
N ALA A 290 -3.08 29.57 -11.73
CA ALA A 290 -1.82 29.90 -12.38
C ALA A 290 -0.71 28.89 -12.03
N PRO A 291 0.25 28.62 -12.94
CA PRO A 291 1.42 27.81 -12.62
C PRO A 291 2.22 28.39 -11.45
N PHE A 292 2.75 27.53 -10.60
CA PHE A 292 3.59 27.90 -9.47
C PHE A 292 4.75 26.93 -9.30
N GLU A 293 5.67 27.27 -8.40
CA GLU A 293 6.81 26.44 -8.05
C GLU A 293 6.88 26.23 -6.52
N ILE A 294 7.10 25.00 -6.11
CA ILE A 294 7.45 24.63 -4.74
C ILE A 294 8.89 25.06 -4.50
N LYS A 295 9.11 25.69 -3.35
CA LYS A 295 10.45 26.08 -2.89
C LYS A 295 10.74 25.45 -1.56
N ILE A 296 11.94 24.91 -1.42
CA ILE A 296 12.49 24.35 -0.18
C ILE A 296 13.81 25.07 0.10
N ASP A 297 14.12 25.35 1.37
CA ASP A 297 15.34 26.08 1.74
C ASP A 297 16.61 25.39 1.23
N GLN A 298 16.64 24.06 1.36
CA GLN A 298 17.74 23.21 0.89
C GLN A 298 17.17 21.91 0.33
N THR A 299 17.53 21.57 -0.90
CA THR A 299 17.14 20.30 -1.54
C THR A 299 17.92 19.11 -0.99
N ALA A 300 18.97 19.32 -0.21
CA ALA A 300 19.66 18.28 0.54
C ALA A 300 20.04 18.78 1.95
N SER A 301 19.46 18.18 2.99
CA SER A 301 19.77 18.55 4.39
C SER A 301 19.51 17.40 5.36
N ASP A 302 20.02 17.50 6.59
CA ASP A 302 19.70 16.55 7.67
C ASP A 302 18.41 16.90 8.43
N ASN A 303 17.70 17.96 8.01
CA ASN A 303 16.45 18.38 8.63
C ASN A 303 15.32 17.43 8.19
N PRO A 304 14.77 16.61 9.10
CA PRO A 304 13.81 15.58 8.74
C PRO A 304 12.40 16.14 8.46
N THR A 305 12.15 17.40 8.81
CA THR A 305 10.87 18.10 8.59
C THR A 305 11.12 19.40 7.84
N PRO A 306 11.53 19.33 6.56
CA PRO A 306 11.79 20.53 5.79
C PRO A 306 10.51 21.37 5.64
N GLU A 307 10.68 22.69 5.60
CA GLU A 307 9.60 23.63 5.30
C GLU A 307 9.58 23.89 3.79
N ILE A 308 8.39 23.74 3.20
CA ILE A 308 8.14 24.07 1.81
C ILE A 308 7.29 25.33 1.72
N ASN A 309 7.56 26.15 0.70
CA ASN A 309 6.75 27.29 0.31
C ASN A 309 6.11 26.98 -1.03
N TYR A 310 4.83 27.28 -1.14
CA TYR A 310 4.01 27.04 -2.32
C TYR A 310 2.91 28.10 -2.35
N GLY A 311 2.39 28.41 -3.53
CA GLY A 311 1.33 29.38 -3.60
C GLY A 311 1.04 29.79 -5.02
N THR A 312 -0.24 29.91 -5.32
CA THR A 312 -0.72 30.41 -6.60
C THR A 312 -1.97 31.26 -6.42
N GLN A 313 -2.44 31.82 -7.52
CA GLN A 313 -3.65 32.62 -7.59
C GLN A 313 -4.55 32.06 -8.69
N ASP A 314 -5.85 32.19 -8.46
CA ASP A 314 -6.86 32.00 -9.47
C ASP A 314 -7.67 33.30 -9.61
N SER A 315 -8.01 33.68 -10.85
CA SER A 315 -8.60 34.99 -11.16
C SER A 315 -10.13 35.00 -11.09
N LEU A 316 -10.79 33.83 -11.05
CA LEU A 316 -12.25 33.72 -11.11
C LEU A 316 -12.81 33.14 -9.81
N SER A 317 -12.71 31.83 -9.63
CA SER A 317 -13.31 31.13 -8.50
C SER A 317 -12.45 31.23 -7.23
N GLY A 318 -11.17 31.56 -7.38
CA GLY A 318 -10.19 31.65 -6.30
C GLY A 318 -9.70 30.27 -5.86
N ILE A 319 -8.67 30.25 -5.01
CA ILE A 319 -8.16 28.99 -4.46
C ILE A 319 -9.08 28.48 -3.36
N TYR A 320 -9.46 27.21 -3.43
CA TYR A 320 -10.19 26.52 -2.37
C TYR A 320 -9.24 25.96 -1.33
N ARG A 321 -8.24 25.17 -1.76
CA ARG A 321 -7.26 24.52 -0.87
C ARG A 321 -6.03 24.04 -1.62
N TYR A 322 -5.04 23.62 -0.84
CA TYR A 322 -3.90 22.84 -1.32
C TYR A 322 -4.01 21.37 -0.88
N GLU A 323 -3.38 20.48 -1.63
CA GLU A 323 -3.21 19.07 -1.28
C GLU A 323 -1.72 18.75 -1.43
N ILE A 324 -1.07 18.33 -0.33
CA ILE A 324 0.37 18.07 -0.28
C ILE A 324 0.60 16.58 -0.12
N PHE A 325 1.46 16.02 -0.97
CA PHE A 325 1.84 14.61 -0.98
C PHE A 325 3.35 14.48 -0.83
N VAL A 326 3.80 13.46 -0.09
CA VAL A 326 5.21 13.05 -0.04
C VAL A 326 5.29 11.59 -0.43
N ASP A 327 6.10 11.27 -1.44
CA ASP A 327 6.21 9.91 -2.01
C ASP A 327 4.84 9.28 -2.35
N ASN A 328 3.99 10.06 -3.03
CA ASN A 328 2.62 9.69 -3.41
C ASN A 328 1.67 9.40 -2.23
N LYS A 329 2.02 9.77 -1.00
CA LYS A 329 1.14 9.67 0.17
C LYS A 329 0.70 11.05 0.62
N GLU A 330 -0.59 11.21 0.84
CA GLU A 330 -1.16 12.47 1.34
C GLU A 330 -0.53 12.82 2.71
N ALA A 331 0.11 13.98 2.76
CA ALA A 331 0.77 14.51 3.95
C ALA A 331 -0.09 15.59 4.64
N ALA A 332 -0.77 16.44 3.88
CA ALA A 332 -1.62 17.50 4.41
C ALA A 332 -2.64 18.04 3.38
N LYS A 333 -3.68 18.73 3.88
CA LYS A 333 -4.65 19.51 3.09
C LYS A 333 -4.82 20.93 3.65
N PRO A 334 -3.84 21.83 3.43
CA PRO A 334 -3.92 23.20 3.90
C PRO A 334 -5.05 23.98 3.22
N ASP A 335 -5.68 24.91 3.95
CA ASP A 335 -6.61 25.88 3.37
C ASP A 335 -5.87 26.87 2.44
N ALA A 336 -6.62 27.59 1.60
CA ALA A 336 -6.09 28.51 0.58
C ALA A 336 -5.09 29.57 1.08
N SER A 337 -5.15 29.97 2.36
CA SER A 337 -4.25 30.97 2.94
C SER A 337 -2.88 30.42 3.37
N ALA A 338 -2.73 29.11 3.48
CA ALA A 338 -1.49 28.50 3.94
C ALA A 338 -0.54 28.29 2.76
N THR A 339 0.41 29.23 2.60
CA THR A 339 1.42 29.21 1.53
C THR A 339 2.77 28.63 1.96
N SER A 340 2.85 28.07 3.17
CA SER A 340 4.00 27.30 3.64
C SER A 340 3.55 26.14 4.52
N LEU A 341 4.36 25.09 4.59
CA LEU A 341 4.11 23.92 5.43
C LEU A 341 5.41 23.23 5.82
N LYS A 342 5.53 22.87 7.09
CA LYS A 342 6.54 21.90 7.54
C LYS A 342 6.05 20.48 7.26
N LEU A 343 6.83 19.74 6.48
CA LEU A 343 6.52 18.34 6.18
C LEU A 343 6.62 17.48 7.44
N PRO A 344 5.87 16.36 7.53
CA PRO A 344 6.07 15.37 8.58
C PRO A 344 7.48 14.77 8.51
N VAL A 345 7.93 14.15 9.60
CA VAL A 345 9.27 13.54 9.71
C VAL A 345 9.50 12.55 8.56
N GLN A 346 10.53 12.81 7.75
CA GLN A 346 10.98 11.97 6.65
C GLN A 346 12.20 11.14 7.06
N ALA A 347 12.29 9.93 6.51
CA ALA A 347 13.47 9.08 6.68
C ALA A 347 14.64 9.57 5.80
N PRO A 348 15.88 9.11 6.02
CA PRO A 348 16.98 9.41 5.12
C PRO A 348 16.79 8.81 3.73
N GLY A 349 17.12 9.58 2.70
CA GLY A 349 16.98 9.18 1.30
C GLY A 349 16.37 10.27 0.43
N ASN A 350 16.19 9.94 -0.85
CA ASN A 350 15.51 10.80 -1.82
C ASN A 350 14.00 10.69 -1.63
N HIS A 351 13.34 11.84 -1.69
CA HIS A 351 11.92 12.02 -1.57
C HIS A 351 11.42 12.95 -2.67
N ILE A 352 10.14 12.82 -3.00
CA ILE A 352 9.44 13.77 -3.86
C ILE A 352 8.28 14.37 -3.05
N VAL A 353 8.18 15.70 -3.08
CA VAL A 353 7.00 16.41 -2.59
C VAL A 353 6.20 16.93 -3.77
N LEU A 354 4.89 16.71 -3.75
CA LEU A 354 3.95 17.24 -4.74
C LEU A 354 2.94 18.13 -4.03
N ALA A 355 2.73 19.32 -4.56
CA ALA A 355 1.72 20.26 -4.09
C ALA A 355 0.71 20.49 -5.21
N ARG A 356 -0.58 20.28 -4.92
CA ARG A 356 -1.68 20.54 -5.84
C ARG A 356 -2.51 21.70 -5.31
N ALA A 357 -2.66 22.75 -6.11
CA ALA A 357 -3.60 23.83 -5.85
C ALA A 357 -4.94 23.51 -6.50
N VAL A 358 -6.05 23.58 -5.75
CA VAL A 358 -7.40 23.32 -6.23
C VAL A 358 -8.22 24.59 -6.07
N ASP A 359 -8.88 25.04 -7.15
CA ASP A 359 -9.78 26.19 -7.13
C ASP A 359 -11.18 25.82 -6.59
N VAL A 360 -12.07 26.82 -6.48
CA VAL A 360 -13.44 26.61 -5.99
C VAL A 360 -14.34 25.91 -7.01
N ALA A 361 -14.01 25.98 -8.31
CA ALA A 361 -14.70 25.28 -9.38
C ALA A 361 -14.29 23.80 -9.54
N GLY A 362 -13.20 23.40 -8.87
CA GLY A 362 -12.63 22.06 -8.89
C GLY A 362 -11.55 21.83 -9.96
N ASN A 363 -11.00 22.87 -10.61
CA ASN A 363 -9.79 22.70 -11.43
C ASN A 363 -8.55 22.68 -10.53
N SER A 364 -7.49 22.04 -11.01
CA SER A 364 -6.24 21.98 -10.26
C SER A 364 -5.01 22.08 -11.15
N ILE A 365 -3.94 22.60 -10.56
CA ILE A 365 -2.59 22.54 -11.09
C ILE A 365 -1.66 22.02 -9.99
N GLU A 366 -0.66 21.22 -10.36
CA GLU A 366 0.30 20.66 -9.42
C GLU A 366 1.74 20.93 -9.82
N ASP A 367 2.58 21.03 -8.81
CA ASP A 367 4.03 21.07 -8.96
C ASP A 367 4.66 19.99 -8.09
N ASP A 368 5.85 19.53 -8.47
CA ASP A 368 6.62 18.54 -7.74
C ASP A 368 8.08 18.98 -7.61
N LEU A 369 8.71 18.56 -6.52
CA LEU A 369 10.09 18.87 -6.20
C LEU A 369 10.76 17.67 -5.53
N GLU A 370 11.90 17.26 -6.06
CA GLU A 370 12.76 16.26 -5.43
C GLU A 370 13.64 16.91 -4.34
N PHE A 371 13.79 16.20 -3.22
CA PHE A 371 14.70 16.57 -2.15
C PHE A 371 15.30 15.33 -1.49
N ASN A 372 16.42 15.49 -0.78
CA ASN A 372 17.15 14.42 -0.14
C ASN A 372 17.35 14.71 1.36
N ILE A 373 16.95 13.75 2.20
CA ILE A 373 17.21 13.80 3.63
C ILE A 373 18.52 13.06 3.92
N LEU A 374 19.52 13.80 4.37
CA LEU A 374 20.82 13.25 4.72
C LEU A 374 20.72 12.46 6.03
N PRO A 375 21.29 11.25 6.10
CA PRO A 375 21.31 10.48 7.33
C PRO A 375 22.20 11.13 8.38
N LEU A 376 21.82 11.01 9.65
CA LEU A 376 22.75 11.29 10.74
C LEU A 376 23.95 10.32 10.70
N PRO A 377 25.11 10.68 11.29
CA PRO A 377 26.21 9.75 11.51
C PRO A 377 25.74 8.49 12.24
N LYS A 378 26.18 7.33 11.76
CA LYS A 378 25.84 6.05 12.40
C LYS A 378 26.44 6.00 13.82
N PRO A 379 25.71 5.47 14.81
CA PRO A 379 26.28 5.20 16.12
C PRO A 379 27.32 4.07 16.02
N ALA A 380 28.19 3.95 17.02
CA ALA A 380 29.22 2.91 17.09
C ALA A 380 29.05 2.08 18.37
N PHE A 381 29.29 0.77 18.27
CA PHE A 381 29.43 -0.09 19.44
C PHE A 381 30.79 0.18 20.11
N ASP A 382 30.77 0.29 21.43
CA ASP A 382 31.96 0.25 22.27
C ASP A 382 32.06 -1.11 22.99
N PHE A 383 30.92 -1.58 23.52
CA PHE A 383 30.81 -2.91 24.13
C PHE A 383 29.47 -3.56 23.82
N ILE A 384 29.48 -4.89 23.68
CA ILE A 384 28.28 -5.72 23.57
C ILE A 384 28.51 -7.10 24.20
N THR A 385 27.58 -7.56 25.03
CA THR A 385 27.63 -8.93 25.57
C THR A 385 27.36 -9.96 24.47
N ARG A 386 28.41 -10.60 23.94
CA ARG A 386 28.30 -11.57 22.83
C ARG A 386 27.68 -12.92 23.23
N ARG A 387 27.76 -13.32 24.49
CA ARG A 387 27.19 -14.59 25.00
C ARG A 387 26.48 -14.31 26.32
N VAL A 388 25.18 -14.61 26.37
CA VAL A 388 24.31 -14.34 27.51
C VAL A 388 23.67 -15.65 27.95
N TYR A 389 23.77 -15.99 29.23
CA TYR A 389 23.09 -17.14 29.81
C TYR A 389 21.78 -16.65 30.42
N ARG A 390 20.65 -17.32 30.18
CA ARG A 390 19.39 -16.91 30.81
C ARG A 390 19.49 -17.05 32.35
N PRO A 391 18.93 -16.12 33.15
CA PRO A 391 18.14 -14.93 32.78
C PRO A 391 18.97 -13.63 32.68
N ASP A 392 20.29 -13.69 32.52
CA ASP A 392 21.15 -12.51 32.54
C ASP A 392 20.75 -11.51 31.44
N ALA A 393 20.89 -10.21 31.75
CA ALA A 393 20.60 -9.13 30.82
C ALA A 393 21.73 -8.92 29.80
N ILE A 394 21.38 -8.38 28.63
CA ILE A 394 22.38 -7.96 27.63
C ILE A 394 22.85 -6.55 28.00
N PHE A 395 24.17 -6.36 28.13
CA PHE A 395 24.74 -5.02 28.25
C PHE A 395 25.30 -4.56 26.91
N VAL A 396 24.99 -3.33 26.54
CA VAL A 396 25.47 -2.69 25.32
C VAL A 396 25.78 -1.23 25.59
N SER A 397 26.90 -0.75 25.07
CA SER A 397 27.32 0.65 25.14
C SER A 397 28.00 1.09 23.86
N GLY A 398 28.12 2.40 23.68
CA GLY A 398 28.68 2.96 22.46
C GLY A 398 28.82 4.46 22.46
N LYS A 399 29.09 4.98 21.26
CA LYS A 399 29.10 6.41 20.94
C LYS A 399 28.08 6.76 19.86
N THR A 400 27.53 7.96 19.95
CA THR A 400 26.63 8.57 18.96
C THR A 400 26.79 10.10 19.02
N LEU A 401 25.88 10.86 18.40
CA LEU A 401 25.80 12.30 18.57
C LEU A 401 25.51 12.69 20.04
N PRO A 402 26.06 13.80 20.56
CA PRO A 402 25.70 14.31 21.89
C PRO A 402 24.20 14.60 22.03
N LEU A 403 23.66 14.37 23.23
CA LEU A 403 22.27 14.70 23.57
C LEU A 403 21.23 14.15 22.56
N SER A 404 21.49 12.95 22.05
CA SER A 404 20.65 12.25 21.08
C SER A 404 20.17 10.91 21.66
N PHE A 405 19.49 10.14 20.84
CA PHE A 405 19.02 8.81 21.17
C PHE A 405 19.64 7.76 20.26
N VAL A 406 19.76 6.54 20.79
CA VAL A 406 20.13 5.34 20.04
C VAL A 406 19.01 4.33 20.18
N HIS A 407 18.46 3.91 19.04
CA HIS A 407 17.58 2.76 18.95
C HIS A 407 18.42 1.50 18.78
N ILE A 408 18.27 0.56 19.71
CA ILE A 408 18.87 -0.75 19.65
C ILE A 408 17.80 -1.72 19.13
N ARG A 409 17.98 -2.23 17.92
CA ARG A 409 17.04 -3.17 17.29
C ARG A 409 17.61 -4.58 17.33
N ILE A 410 16.79 -5.53 17.76
CA ILE A 410 17.16 -6.94 17.89
C ILE A 410 16.39 -7.75 16.87
N TYR A 411 17.09 -8.44 15.99
CA TYR A 411 16.52 -9.32 14.98
C TYR A 411 16.87 -10.78 15.27
N ASN A 412 15.95 -11.70 14.94
CA ASN A 412 16.32 -13.10 14.84
C ASN A 412 17.12 -13.37 13.54
N LEU A 413 17.63 -14.58 13.36
CA LEU A 413 18.39 -14.93 12.15
C LEU A 413 17.57 -14.86 10.85
N ASN A 414 16.24 -14.89 10.94
CA ASN A 414 15.34 -14.77 9.79
C ASN A 414 15.06 -13.30 9.42
N GLY A 415 15.67 -12.33 10.11
CA GLY A 415 15.50 -10.90 9.86
C GLY A 415 14.24 -10.28 10.47
N LYS A 416 13.47 -11.02 11.28
CA LYS A 416 12.32 -10.46 12.00
C LYS A 416 12.79 -9.66 13.22
N GLU A 417 12.33 -8.41 13.34
CA GLU A 417 12.52 -7.59 14.55
C GLU A 417 11.77 -8.22 15.73
N ILE A 418 12.50 -8.52 16.80
CA ILE A 418 12.00 -9.16 18.03
C ILE A 418 11.84 -8.12 19.15
N ALA A 419 12.70 -7.10 19.16
CA ALA A 419 12.66 -6.04 20.15
C ALA A 419 13.32 -4.76 19.62
N ARG A 420 12.90 -3.63 20.19
CA ARG A 420 13.47 -2.31 19.99
C ARG A 420 13.56 -1.61 21.34
N GLU A 421 14.74 -1.15 21.68
CA GLU A 421 15.03 -0.43 22.91
C GLU A 421 15.60 0.96 22.56
N LYS A 422 15.43 1.95 23.44
CA LYS A 422 15.89 3.33 23.22
C LYS A 422 16.76 3.79 24.39
N ALA A 423 17.96 4.27 24.09
CA ALA A 423 18.89 4.84 25.08
C ALA A 423 19.25 6.28 24.73
N GLY A 424 19.32 7.17 25.72
CA GLY A 424 19.83 8.53 25.53
C GLY A 424 21.35 8.57 25.64
N SER A 425 21.98 9.46 24.88
CA SER A 425 23.41 9.78 25.02
C SER A 425 23.65 11.00 25.91
N ASP A 426 24.82 11.02 26.54
CA ASP A 426 25.29 12.16 27.32
C ASP A 426 25.77 13.32 26.43
N GLY A 427 26.25 14.41 27.05
CA GLY A 427 26.80 15.58 26.34
C GLY A 427 28.10 15.32 25.57
N PHE A 428 28.68 14.12 25.70
CA PHE A 428 29.85 13.67 24.95
C PHE A 428 29.51 12.56 23.94
N GLY A 429 28.22 12.22 23.81
CA GLY A 429 27.73 11.18 22.90
C GLY A 429 27.88 9.75 23.41
N ASN A 430 28.29 9.53 24.66
CA ASN A 430 28.36 8.17 25.22
C ASN A 430 26.97 7.72 25.65
N TRP A 431 26.67 6.45 25.42
CA TRP A 431 25.42 5.83 25.83
C TRP A 431 25.65 4.40 26.30
N LYS A 432 24.74 3.91 27.16
CA LYS A 432 24.75 2.54 27.67
C LYS A 432 23.31 2.08 27.93
N MET A 433 23.07 0.79 27.78
CA MET A 433 21.77 0.17 28.00
C MET A 433 21.95 -1.22 28.60
N VAL A 434 21.09 -1.55 29.56
CA VAL A 434 20.88 -2.91 30.05
C VAL A 434 19.55 -3.38 29.48
N ILE A 435 19.57 -4.38 28.61
CA ILE A 435 18.38 -4.97 28.00
C ILE A 435 17.97 -6.16 28.87
N ASP A 436 17.04 -5.90 29.80
CA ASP A 436 16.45 -6.90 30.68
C ASP A 436 15.20 -7.52 30.03
N ARG A 437 15.41 -8.14 28.87
CA ARG A 437 14.35 -8.84 28.12
C ARG A 437 14.69 -10.31 28.02
N THR A 438 13.74 -11.16 28.38
CA THR A 438 13.89 -12.60 28.19
C THR A 438 13.82 -12.94 26.70
N LEU A 439 14.96 -13.28 26.12
CA LEU A 439 15.06 -13.83 24.76
C LEU A 439 15.18 -15.36 24.83
N GLU A 440 14.63 -16.04 23.83
CA GLU A 440 14.78 -17.50 23.73
C GLU A 440 16.24 -17.88 23.43
N THR A 441 16.60 -19.15 23.71
CA THR A 441 17.93 -19.66 23.35
C THR A 441 18.10 -19.60 21.83
N GLY A 442 19.17 -18.94 21.37
CA GLY A 442 19.38 -18.74 19.94
C GLY A 442 20.45 -17.70 19.63
N LYS A 443 20.63 -17.42 18.35
CA LYS A 443 21.46 -16.29 17.87
C LYS A 443 20.56 -15.15 17.44
N TYR A 444 20.99 -13.93 17.74
CA TYR A 444 20.30 -12.71 17.36
C TYR A 444 21.30 -11.72 16.76
N LYS A 445 20.79 -10.83 15.90
CA LYS A 445 21.52 -9.70 15.33
C LYS A 445 21.07 -8.43 16.04
N LEU A 446 22.00 -7.62 16.51
CA LEU A 446 21.75 -6.28 17.03
C LEU A 446 22.24 -5.24 16.03
N THR A 447 21.40 -4.27 15.72
CA THR A 447 21.80 -3.05 14.99
C THR A 447 21.48 -1.83 15.83
N LEU A 448 22.18 -0.74 15.52
CA LEU A 448 21.98 0.55 16.16
C LEU A 448 21.53 1.57 15.12
N GLN A 449 20.70 2.51 15.55
CA GLN A 449 20.28 3.66 14.75
C GLN A 449 20.23 4.91 15.64
N ALA A 450 20.89 5.99 15.23
CA ALA A 450 20.79 7.27 15.93
C ALA A 450 19.46 7.95 15.61
N GLU A 451 18.91 8.68 16.58
CA GLU A 451 17.78 9.61 16.42
C GLU A 451 18.08 10.89 17.22
N ASP A 452 17.92 12.08 16.63
CA ASP A 452 18.04 13.33 17.37
C ASP A 452 16.69 13.87 17.87
N VAL A 453 16.69 15.03 18.54
CA VAL A 453 15.46 15.65 19.07
C VAL A 453 14.49 16.16 18.00
N ARG A 454 14.95 16.32 16.75
CA ARG A 454 14.12 16.69 15.58
C ARG A 454 13.43 15.47 14.97
N GLY A 455 13.81 14.26 15.39
CA GLY A 455 13.37 13.01 14.79
C GLY A 455 14.21 12.58 13.57
N ALA A 456 15.34 13.24 13.31
CA ALA A 456 16.26 12.84 12.23
C ALA A 456 16.93 11.54 12.64
N ILE A 457 17.13 10.62 11.69
CA ILE A 457 17.71 9.30 11.99
C ILE A 457 18.93 9.00 11.13
N SER A 458 19.79 8.09 11.61
CA SER A 458 20.84 7.50 10.78
C SER A 458 20.33 6.28 10.02
N TYR A 459 21.12 5.76 9.08
CA TYR A 459 20.98 4.37 8.67
C TYR A 459 21.36 3.42 9.82
N GLU A 460 20.90 2.17 9.75
CA GLU A 460 21.33 1.15 10.70
C GLU A 460 22.83 0.82 10.55
N THR A 461 23.47 0.49 11.66
CA THR A 461 24.84 -0.06 11.67
C THR A 461 24.87 -1.45 11.06
N ASP A 462 26.08 -1.90 10.72
CA ASP A 462 26.28 -3.32 10.48
C ASP A 462 25.89 -4.15 11.73
N PRO A 463 25.27 -5.33 11.55
CA PRO A 463 24.73 -6.09 12.66
C PRO A 463 25.81 -6.80 13.46
N GLU A 464 25.76 -6.68 14.79
CA GLU A 464 26.55 -7.48 15.72
C GLU A 464 25.77 -8.71 16.19
N THR A 465 26.45 -9.85 16.35
CA THR A 465 25.78 -11.10 16.74
C THR A 465 25.93 -11.40 18.23
N ILE A 466 24.81 -11.71 18.88
CA ILE A 466 24.76 -12.23 20.25
C ILE A 466 24.21 -13.65 20.27
N GLN A 467 24.66 -14.45 21.24
CA GLN A 467 24.17 -15.81 21.48
C GLN A 467 23.54 -15.93 22.87
N ILE A 468 22.25 -16.22 22.91
CA ILE A 468 21.51 -16.53 24.13
C ILE A 468 21.61 -18.03 24.39
N ARG A 469 22.06 -18.40 25.59
CA ARG A 469 22.29 -19.78 26.03
C ARG A 469 21.28 -20.19 27.11
N PRO A 470 21.04 -21.51 27.27
CA PRO A 470 20.28 -22.03 28.40
C PRO A 470 20.90 -21.57 29.73
N PRO A 471 20.13 -21.54 30.83
CA PRO A 471 20.65 -21.19 32.15
C PRO A 471 21.79 -22.12 32.58
N VAL A 472 22.79 -21.55 33.27
CA VAL A 472 23.82 -22.33 33.98
C VAL A 472 23.24 -22.73 35.34
N ILE A 473 23.34 -24.02 35.66
CA ILE A 473 22.78 -24.56 36.92
C ILE A 473 23.89 -24.77 37.93
N LEU A 474 25.04 -25.26 37.45
CA LEU A 474 26.16 -25.60 38.29
C LEU A 474 27.44 -25.06 37.65
N SER A 475 28.14 -24.20 38.39
CA SER A 475 29.45 -23.69 38.02
C SER A 475 30.49 -24.27 38.98
N ILE A 476 31.44 -25.04 38.44
CA ILE A 476 32.54 -25.65 39.21
C ILE A 476 33.85 -25.25 38.53
N GLY A 477 34.51 -24.23 39.09
CA GLY A 477 35.75 -23.68 38.54
C GLY A 477 35.57 -23.16 37.11
N ILE A 478 36.16 -23.86 36.13
CA ILE A 478 36.12 -23.50 34.70
C ILE A 478 34.91 -24.13 33.98
N LEU A 479 34.15 -25.00 34.66
CA LEU A 479 33.02 -25.72 34.06
C LEU A 479 31.70 -25.04 34.40
N ASN A 480 30.93 -24.69 33.37
CA ASN A 480 29.54 -24.23 33.47
C ASN A 480 28.63 -25.30 32.88
N LEU A 481 27.85 -25.97 33.72
CA LEU A 481 26.98 -27.09 33.34
C LEU A 481 25.52 -26.67 33.36
N GLY A 482 24.82 -26.95 32.25
CA GLY A 482 23.37 -26.89 32.15
C GLY A 482 22.73 -28.24 32.46
N TRP A 483 21.40 -28.32 32.31
CA TRP A 483 20.64 -29.54 32.62
C TRP A 483 21.10 -30.72 31.77
N PHE A 484 21.39 -30.47 30.50
CA PHE A 484 21.81 -31.50 29.56
C PHE A 484 23.14 -32.14 29.97
N GLU A 485 24.14 -31.33 30.31
CA GLU A 485 25.44 -31.83 30.73
C GLU A 485 25.36 -32.55 32.08
N ILE A 486 24.54 -32.06 33.02
CA ILE A 486 24.32 -32.74 34.30
C ILE A 486 23.67 -34.11 34.10
N ILE A 487 22.66 -34.21 33.22
CA ILE A 487 22.01 -35.48 32.90
C ILE A 487 23.01 -36.44 32.26
N LEU A 488 23.81 -35.97 31.31
CA LEU A 488 24.82 -36.78 30.63
C LEU A 488 25.88 -37.32 31.62
N LEU A 489 26.38 -36.47 32.51
CA LEU A 489 27.34 -36.85 33.55
C LEU A 489 26.71 -37.83 34.56
N SER A 490 25.43 -37.65 34.90
CA SER A 490 24.70 -38.56 35.78
C SER A 490 24.52 -39.94 35.15
N ILE A 491 24.18 -40.01 33.86
CA ILE A 491 24.10 -41.26 33.10
C ILE A 491 25.48 -41.93 33.03
N PHE A 492 26.54 -41.17 32.75
CA PHE A 492 27.89 -41.71 32.70
C PHE A 492 28.35 -42.28 34.05
N ALA A 493 28.04 -41.58 35.15
CA ALA A 493 28.31 -42.06 36.51
C ALA A 493 27.53 -43.34 36.84
N LEU A 494 26.25 -43.42 36.43
CA LEU A 494 25.43 -44.64 36.58
C LEU A 494 26.01 -45.83 35.82
N ILE A 495 26.40 -45.62 34.56
CA ILE A 495 26.99 -46.69 33.72
C ILE A 495 28.33 -47.15 34.30
N SER A 496 29.16 -46.22 34.76
CA SER A 496 30.45 -46.52 35.38
C SER A 496 30.28 -47.26 36.70
N GLY A 497 29.32 -46.85 37.53
CA GLY A 497 28.97 -47.55 38.76
C GLY A 497 28.46 -48.97 38.50
N ALA A 498 27.54 -49.15 37.56
CA ALA A 498 27.04 -50.47 37.17
C ALA A 498 28.16 -51.37 36.61
N SER A 499 29.06 -50.80 35.81
CA SER A 499 30.22 -51.51 35.26
C SER A 499 31.19 -51.94 36.37
N ALA A 500 31.45 -51.08 37.35
CA ALA A 500 32.28 -51.41 38.51
C ALA A 500 31.65 -52.53 39.36
N VAL A 501 30.35 -52.45 39.65
CA VAL A 501 29.62 -53.50 40.38
C VAL A 501 29.68 -54.83 39.62
N ALA A 502 29.43 -54.82 38.31
CA ALA A 502 29.53 -56.00 37.46
C ALA A 502 30.96 -56.59 37.47
N TYR A 503 31.98 -55.74 37.39
CA TYR A 503 33.39 -56.15 37.46
C TYR A 503 33.71 -56.81 38.80
N PHE A 504 33.33 -56.20 39.93
CA PHE A 504 33.52 -56.79 41.26
C PHE A 504 32.75 -58.10 41.42
N TYR A 505 31.53 -58.19 40.89
CA TYR A 505 30.73 -59.42 40.91
C TYR A 505 31.41 -60.56 40.13
N ILE A 506 31.92 -60.28 38.93
CA ILE A 506 32.66 -61.24 38.11
C ILE A 506 33.93 -61.71 38.83
N LEU A 507 34.71 -60.79 39.39
CA LEU A 507 35.91 -61.14 40.16
C LEU A 507 35.59 -62.02 41.36
N ASN A 508 34.52 -61.72 42.11
CA ASN A 508 34.13 -62.53 43.26
C ASN A 508 33.64 -63.92 42.83
N LYS A 509 32.92 -64.03 41.71
CA LYS A 509 32.52 -65.31 41.13
C LYS A 509 33.75 -66.14 40.71
N GLN A 510 34.75 -65.53 40.09
CA GLN A 510 36.01 -66.21 39.73
C GLN A 510 36.79 -66.67 40.97
N LYS A 511 36.91 -65.84 42.01
CA LYS A 511 37.56 -66.22 43.28
C LYS A 511 36.86 -67.43 43.93
N LYS A 512 35.53 -67.41 44.06
CA LYS A 512 34.75 -68.55 44.56
C LYS A 512 34.97 -69.81 43.71
N GLY A 513 35.01 -69.65 42.39
CA GLY A 513 35.36 -70.71 41.45
C GLY A 513 36.73 -71.33 41.72
N ALA A 514 37.77 -70.52 41.93
CA ALA A 514 39.12 -71.01 42.23
C ALA A 514 39.22 -71.71 43.58
N TYR A 515 38.64 -71.13 44.64
CA TYR A 515 38.60 -71.76 45.98
C TYR A 515 37.89 -73.10 45.96
N SER A 516 36.74 -73.21 45.27
CA SER A 516 36.00 -74.47 45.16
C SER A 516 36.82 -75.60 44.53
N ILE A 517 37.67 -75.31 43.53
CA ILE A 517 38.55 -76.30 42.89
C ILE A 517 39.64 -76.75 43.86
N ILE A 518 40.24 -75.81 44.60
CA ILE A 518 41.27 -76.10 45.60
C ILE A 518 40.68 -76.97 46.74
N THR A 519 39.51 -76.60 47.26
CA THR A 519 38.86 -77.35 48.35
C THR A 519 38.47 -78.76 47.92
N ILE A 520 37.97 -78.96 46.69
CA ILE A 520 37.69 -80.30 46.15
C ILE A 520 38.95 -81.16 46.12
N ARG A 521 40.05 -80.61 45.58
CA ARG A 521 41.34 -81.31 45.49
C ARG A 521 41.88 -81.68 46.88
N ASP A 522 41.79 -80.77 47.83
CA ASP A 522 42.32 -81.00 49.18
C ASP A 522 41.51 -82.07 49.94
N VAL A 523 40.18 -82.10 49.75
CA VAL A 523 39.30 -83.18 50.28
C VAL A 523 39.65 -84.54 49.67
N GLU A 524 39.87 -84.59 48.35
CA GLU A 524 40.28 -85.84 47.67
C GLU A 524 41.65 -86.34 48.16
N LYS A 525 42.61 -85.43 48.34
CA LYS A 525 43.95 -85.75 48.86
C LYS A 525 43.90 -86.24 50.31
N PHE A 526 43.09 -85.61 51.16
CA PHE A 526 42.90 -86.03 52.54
C PHE A 526 42.25 -87.42 52.64
N ALA A 527 41.23 -87.68 51.81
CA ALA A 527 40.61 -88.99 51.72
C ALA A 527 41.59 -90.09 51.28
N LEU A 528 42.49 -89.79 50.33
CA LEU A 528 43.56 -90.72 49.91
C LEU A 528 44.57 -91.02 51.04
N LEU A 529 44.96 -90.01 51.82
CA LEU A 529 45.85 -90.21 52.97
C LEU A 529 45.21 -91.12 54.03
N LEU A 530 43.93 -90.88 54.35
CA LEU A 530 43.18 -91.73 55.27
C LEU A 530 43.06 -93.18 54.77
N GLU A 531 42.82 -93.38 53.47
CA GLU A 531 42.81 -94.72 52.86
C GLU A 531 44.16 -95.43 53.00
N ASN A 532 45.28 -94.72 52.80
CA ASN A 532 46.62 -95.28 52.94
C ASN A 532 46.93 -95.67 54.38
N GLU A 533 46.65 -94.81 55.36
CA GLU A 533 46.81 -95.12 56.79
C GLU A 533 45.93 -96.31 57.20
N LEU A 534 44.70 -96.37 56.69
CA LEU A 534 43.83 -97.53 56.92
C LEU A 534 44.41 -98.83 56.34
N LYS A 535 45.01 -98.75 55.16
CA LYS A 535 45.65 -99.89 54.51
C LYS A 535 46.87 -100.36 55.31
N GLU A 536 47.64 -99.41 55.87
CA GLU A 536 48.77 -99.72 56.73
C GLU A 536 48.32 -100.39 58.04
N LEU A 537 47.21 -99.91 58.62
CA LEU A 537 46.56 -100.49 59.79
C LEU A 537 46.07 -101.92 59.54
N GLU A 538 45.49 -102.20 58.35
CA GLU A 538 45.11 -103.57 57.93
C GLU A 538 46.34 -104.51 57.85
N THR A 539 47.48 -104.04 57.34
CA THR A 539 48.71 -104.83 57.31
C THR A 539 49.30 -105.09 58.69
N ARG A 540 49.23 -104.15 59.64
CA ARG A 540 49.72 -104.34 61.01
C ARG A 540 48.81 -105.24 61.85
N VAL A 541 47.50 -105.21 61.62
CA VAL A 541 46.52 -106.07 62.31
C VAL A 541 46.58 -107.53 61.85
N LYS A 542 47.08 -107.80 60.64
CA LYS A 542 47.32 -109.16 60.14
C LYS A 542 48.35 -109.96 60.97
N ASP A 543 49.22 -109.28 61.73
CA ASP A 543 50.43 -109.90 62.28
C ASP A 543 50.35 -110.20 63.79
N ARG A 544 49.38 -109.66 64.55
CA ARG A 544 49.15 -110.03 65.96
C ARG A 544 47.69 -109.85 66.43
N SER A 545 47.23 -110.82 67.21
CA SER A 545 46.09 -110.79 68.16
C SER A 545 44.70 -111.29 67.71
N ASP A 546 43.94 -111.61 68.76
CA ASP A 546 42.77 -112.46 68.94
C ASP A 546 41.42 -111.75 68.62
N ARG A 547 41.46 -110.52 68.08
CA ARG A 547 40.28 -109.68 67.75
C ARG A 547 40.16 -109.23 66.28
N ARG A 548 40.75 -109.98 65.34
CA ARG A 548 40.85 -109.63 63.91
C ARG A 548 39.53 -109.28 63.22
N VAL A 549 38.45 -110.02 63.50
CA VAL A 549 37.14 -109.85 62.83
C VAL A 549 36.48 -108.50 63.19
N GLU A 550 36.66 -108.03 64.43
CA GLU A 550 36.07 -106.78 64.91
C GLU A 550 36.76 -105.56 64.28
N ILE A 551 38.09 -105.63 64.11
CA ILE A 551 38.89 -104.57 63.48
C ILE A 551 38.64 -104.48 61.98
N GLU A 552 38.55 -105.61 61.26
CA GLU A 552 38.22 -105.63 59.83
C GLU A 552 36.82 -105.02 59.55
N PHE A 553 35.85 -105.26 60.44
CA PHE A 553 34.52 -104.64 60.32
C PHE A 553 34.53 -103.12 60.52
N VAL A 554 35.27 -102.61 61.51
CA VAL A 554 35.41 -101.16 61.76
C VAL A 554 36.17 -100.48 60.62
N VAL A 555 37.23 -101.10 60.11
CA VAL A 555 37.96 -100.64 58.91
C VAL A 555 37.04 -100.57 57.70
N GLY A 556 36.21 -101.59 57.46
CA GLY A 556 35.22 -101.59 56.38
C GLY A 556 34.21 -100.43 56.50
N LYS A 557 33.75 -100.12 57.71
CA LYS A 557 32.89 -98.95 57.96
C LYS A 557 33.60 -97.63 57.63
N ILE A 558 34.86 -97.46 58.03
CA ILE A 558 35.62 -96.23 57.76
C ILE A 558 35.87 -96.05 56.25
N LYS A 559 36.19 -97.12 55.50
CA LYS A 559 36.32 -97.06 54.03
C LYS A 559 35.03 -96.59 53.36
N ASN A 560 33.87 -97.06 53.82
CA ASN A 560 32.58 -96.63 53.28
C ASN A 560 32.32 -95.13 53.56
N ILE A 561 32.69 -94.65 54.75
CA ILE A 561 32.60 -93.21 55.09
C ILE A 561 33.51 -92.38 54.17
N ILE A 562 34.75 -92.82 53.94
CA ILE A 562 35.69 -92.11 53.04
C ILE A 562 35.17 -92.09 51.60
N ALA A 563 34.61 -93.20 51.10
CA ALA A 563 34.02 -93.27 49.76
C ALA A 563 32.82 -92.30 49.61
N ARG A 564 31.98 -92.19 50.65
CA ARG A 564 30.89 -91.21 50.67
C ARG A 564 31.41 -89.77 50.69
N MET A 565 32.44 -89.47 51.48
CA MET A 565 33.07 -88.14 51.51
C MET A 565 33.60 -87.73 50.13
N LYS A 566 34.34 -88.61 49.43
CA LYS A 566 34.87 -88.36 48.08
C LYS A 566 33.77 -88.09 47.05
N LYS A 567 32.58 -88.69 47.22
CA LYS A 567 31.46 -88.49 46.30
C LYS A 567 30.68 -87.20 46.60
N TYR A 568 30.22 -87.05 47.84
CA TYR A 568 29.22 -86.03 48.17
C TYR A 568 29.81 -84.64 48.43
N ILE A 569 31.01 -84.54 49.03
CA ILE A 569 31.61 -83.23 49.35
C ILE A 569 31.94 -82.44 48.07
N PRO A 570 32.54 -83.05 47.02
CA PRO A 570 32.78 -82.33 45.78
C PRO A 570 31.51 -81.94 45.02
N GLU A 571 30.45 -82.73 45.08
CA GLU A 571 29.16 -82.39 44.47
C GLU A 571 28.51 -81.18 45.14
N GLU A 572 28.50 -81.12 46.47
CA GLU A 572 27.95 -79.97 47.20
C GLU A 572 28.78 -78.69 46.98
N ILE A 573 30.11 -78.81 46.92
CA ILE A 573 30.98 -77.66 46.62
C ILE A 573 30.74 -77.13 45.19
N LYS A 574 30.44 -78.00 44.22
CA LYS A 574 30.11 -77.58 42.84
C LYS A 574 28.81 -76.78 42.76
N LYS A 575 27.85 -77.02 43.66
CA LYS A 575 26.59 -76.25 43.74
C LYS A 575 26.77 -74.82 44.29
N LEU A 576 27.93 -74.52 44.87
CA LEU A 576 28.27 -73.19 45.44
C LEU A 576 28.96 -72.24 44.43
N LYS A 577 29.23 -72.71 43.20
CA LYS A 577 29.75 -71.90 42.07
C LYS A 577 28.65 -71.10 41.38
#